data_AF-K1SHY2-F1
#
_entry.id   AF-K1SHY2-F1
#
_cell.length_a   1.000
_cell.length_b   1.000
_cell.length_c   1.000
_cell.angle_alpha   90.00
_cell.angle_beta   90.00
_cell.angle_gamma   90.00
#
_symmetry.space_group_name_H-M   'P 1'
#
loop_
_entity.id
_entity.type
_entity.pdbx_description
1 polymer ?
#
loop_
_entity_poly.entity_id
_entity_poly.type
_entity_poly.pdbx_seq_one_letter_code
_entity_poly.pdbx_strand_id
1 'polypeptide(L)'
;MQGLKLNLLYSTHKYYEAEKIADILSCEKNLPWEAAYALAEFYARTLRFDDAQDIIDRYQDTDELSEKCFEKLDSNNRCYQKCYEEKGRGYLPRESENIKLYIEFMESMGYEIQSVPQRESLQDNRPPKIKKEDYPKTDFVDVPKSDTFVVYDLETTGLNSEFHAVIQIGAVKVVDGVVDESQTFEELVNPKYSKVSVSDNITKITGITDEEVKNARQV
;
A
#
# COMPACT_ATOMS: atom_id res chain seq x y z
N MET A 1 16.50 1.31 0.73
CA MET A 1 16.07 -0.10 0.93
C MET A 1 15.34 -0.34 2.25
N GLN A 2 15.81 0.21 3.39
CA GLN A 2 15.17 -0.05 4.70
C GLN A 2 13.72 0.49 4.81
N GLY A 3 13.39 1.64 4.21
CA GLY A 3 12.00 2.15 4.16
C GLY A 3 11.01 1.21 3.46
N LEU A 4 11.39 0.64 2.30
CA LEU A 4 10.59 -0.39 1.62
C LEU A 4 10.40 -1.64 2.49
N LYS A 5 11.45 -2.04 3.21
CA LYS A 5 11.39 -3.17 4.14
C LYS A 5 10.43 -2.87 5.30
N LEU A 6 10.46 -1.66 5.87
CA LEU A 6 9.51 -1.24 6.90
C LEU A 6 8.07 -1.34 6.39
N ASN A 7 7.80 -0.73 5.22
CA ASN A 7 6.49 -0.75 4.59
C ASN A 7 5.96 -2.19 4.37
N LEU A 8 6.81 -3.06 3.83
CA LEU A 8 6.47 -4.48 3.63
C LEU A 8 6.14 -5.19 4.94
N LEU A 9 6.92 -4.94 6.01
CA LEU A 9 6.73 -5.63 7.28
C LEU A 9 5.41 -5.25 7.96
N TYR A 10 5.07 -3.96 8.11
CA TYR A 10 3.81 -3.60 8.77
C TYR A 10 2.58 -3.81 7.87
N SER A 11 2.72 -3.72 6.54
CA SER A 11 1.62 -4.06 5.62
C SER A 11 1.32 -5.57 5.60
N THR A 12 2.30 -6.40 5.96
CA THR A 12 2.14 -7.85 6.18
C THR A 12 1.97 -8.23 7.65
N HIS A 13 1.66 -7.26 8.52
CA HIS A 13 1.31 -7.46 9.94
C HIS A 13 2.44 -8.04 10.80
N LYS A 14 3.70 -7.91 10.36
CA LYS A 14 4.90 -8.29 11.11
C LYS A 14 5.39 -7.13 11.97
N TYR A 15 4.55 -6.66 12.89
CA TYR A 15 4.77 -5.41 13.63
C TYR A 15 6.06 -5.39 14.47
N TYR A 16 6.41 -6.48 15.16
CA TYR A 16 7.65 -6.56 15.93
C TYR A 16 8.92 -6.51 15.06
N GLU A 17 8.85 -7.00 13.82
CA GLU A 17 9.97 -6.89 12.87
C GLU A 17 10.01 -5.48 12.29
N ALA A 18 8.85 -4.87 12.00
CA ALA A 18 8.73 -3.49 11.57
C ALA A 18 9.32 -2.52 12.60
N GLU A 19 9.02 -2.71 13.90
CA GLU A 19 9.53 -1.88 15.00
C GLU A 19 11.06 -1.83 15.01
N LYS A 20 11.73 -2.97 14.84
CA LYS A 20 13.20 -3.03 14.77
C LYS A 20 13.78 -2.23 13.60
N ILE A 21 13.08 -2.18 12.47
CA ILE A 21 13.50 -1.37 11.32
C ILE A 21 13.20 0.10 11.59
N ALA A 22 12.07 0.41 12.22
CA ALA A 22 11.72 1.77 12.62
C ALA A 22 12.75 2.35 13.60
N ASP A 23 13.21 1.59 14.59
CA ASP A 23 14.28 1.97 15.51
C ASP A 23 15.56 2.36 14.77
N ILE A 24 15.98 1.56 13.78
CA ILE A 24 17.17 1.84 12.97
C ILE A 24 16.98 3.14 12.19
N LEU A 25 15.86 3.27 11.48
CA LEU A 25 15.55 4.46 10.67
C LEU A 25 15.44 5.73 11.52
N SER A 26 14.88 5.64 12.72
CA SER A 26 14.74 6.78 13.65
C SER A 26 16.08 7.39 14.06
N CYS A 27 17.16 6.60 14.01
CA CYS A 27 18.52 7.02 14.35
C CYS A 27 19.27 7.64 13.16
N GLU A 28 18.74 7.54 11.93
CA GLU A 28 19.39 8.06 10.74
C GLU A 28 19.12 9.56 10.58
N LYS A 29 20.20 10.36 10.52
CA LYS A 29 20.09 11.84 10.41
C LYS A 29 19.52 12.31 9.07
N ASN A 30 19.84 11.60 7.99
CA ASN A 30 19.50 11.98 6.62
C ASN A 30 18.76 10.81 5.94
N LEU A 31 17.44 10.76 6.13
CA LEU A 31 16.60 9.76 5.47
C LEU A 31 16.24 10.23 4.06
N PRO A 32 16.28 9.36 3.03
CA PRO A 32 15.57 9.64 1.79
C PRO A 32 14.06 9.72 2.10
N TRP A 33 13.34 10.57 1.36
CA TRP A 33 11.95 10.92 1.69
C TRP A 33 11.02 9.70 1.71
N GLU A 34 11.29 8.66 0.91
CA GLU A 34 10.51 7.42 0.91
C GLU A 34 10.67 6.64 2.22
N ALA A 35 11.88 6.66 2.80
CA ALA A 35 12.13 6.03 4.09
C ALA A 35 11.56 6.86 5.24
N ALA A 36 11.64 8.19 5.15
CA ALA A 36 10.97 9.09 6.08
C ALA A 36 9.44 8.90 6.04
N TYR A 37 8.86 8.80 4.85
CA TYR A 37 7.44 8.55 4.64
C TYR A 37 7.00 7.22 5.28
N ALA A 38 7.73 6.13 5.01
CA ALA A 38 7.42 4.82 5.59
C ALA A 38 7.51 4.82 7.12
N LEU A 39 8.48 5.54 7.68
CA LEU A 39 8.63 5.70 9.13
C LEU A 39 7.47 6.50 9.74
N ALA A 40 7.15 7.65 9.15
CA ALA A 40 6.04 8.50 9.58
C ALA A 40 4.69 7.79 9.47
N GLU A 41 4.46 7.06 8.39
CA GLU A 41 3.23 6.27 8.23
C GLU A 41 3.13 5.16 9.29
N PHE A 42 4.23 4.49 9.59
CA PHE A 42 4.26 3.48 10.63
C PHE A 42 3.94 4.09 12.01
N TYR A 43 4.53 5.24 12.35
CA TYR A 43 4.25 5.97 13.58
C TYR A 43 2.80 6.44 13.69
N ALA A 44 2.25 7.04 12.63
CA ALA A 44 0.85 7.46 12.59
C ALA A 44 -0.11 6.27 12.81
N ARG A 45 0.23 5.09 12.27
CA ARG A 45 -0.56 3.87 12.43
C ARG A 45 -0.38 3.18 13.78
N THR A 46 0.58 3.60 14.59
CA THR A 46 0.93 2.98 15.88
C THR A 46 0.86 4.00 17.01
N LEU A 47 -0.03 4.98 16.89
CA LEU A 47 -0.37 5.98 17.91
C LEU A 47 0.79 6.89 18.34
N ARG A 48 1.85 6.96 17.54
CA ARG A 48 3.01 7.86 17.73
C ARG A 48 2.82 9.11 16.87
N PHE A 49 1.75 9.84 17.14
CA PHE A 49 1.29 10.93 16.27
C PHE A 49 2.27 12.10 16.22
N ASP A 50 2.90 12.43 17.35
CA ASP A 50 3.90 13.49 17.43
C ASP A 50 5.18 13.11 16.65
N ASP A 51 5.69 11.88 16.84
CA ASP A 51 6.85 11.39 16.08
C ASP A 51 6.57 11.36 14.57
N ALA A 52 5.34 11.02 14.17
CA ALA A 52 4.92 11.08 12.77
C ALA A 52 4.89 12.53 12.27
N GLN A 53 4.33 13.46 13.05
CA GLN A 53 4.24 14.88 12.69
C GLN A 53 5.63 15.52 12.56
N ASP A 54 6.56 15.22 13.46
CA ASP A 54 7.95 15.67 13.42
C ASP A 54 8.67 15.23 12.13
N ILE A 55 8.31 14.09 11.57
CA ILE A 55 8.83 13.65 10.27
C ILE A 55 8.11 14.38 9.13
N ILE A 56 6.78 14.45 9.17
CA ILE A 56 5.96 15.10 8.14
C ILE A 56 6.40 16.54 7.92
N ASP A 57 6.54 17.32 9.00
CA ASP A 57 6.89 18.74 8.96
C ASP A 57 8.29 18.98 8.37
N ARG A 58 9.22 18.02 8.50
CA ARG A 58 10.56 18.10 7.90
C ARG A 58 10.57 17.97 6.37
N TYR A 59 9.51 17.43 5.77
CA TYR A 59 9.45 17.13 4.33
C TYR A 59 8.35 17.89 3.59
N GLN A 60 7.71 18.88 4.22
CA GLN A 60 6.68 19.73 3.59
C GLN A 60 7.21 20.59 2.43
N ASP A 61 8.49 20.96 2.41
CA ASP A 61 9.09 21.84 1.39
C ASP A 61 9.96 21.09 0.34
N THR A 62 9.58 19.86 -0.02
CA THR A 62 10.34 19.01 -0.97
C THR A 62 9.73 19.00 -2.38
N ASP A 63 10.27 18.22 -3.31
CA ASP A 63 9.75 18.13 -4.70
C ASP A 63 8.24 17.83 -4.74
N GLU A 64 7.55 18.25 -5.82
CA GLU A 64 6.06 18.25 -5.91
C GLU A 64 5.40 16.88 -5.61
N LEU A 65 6.07 15.77 -5.93
CA LEU A 65 5.56 14.43 -5.67
C LEU A 65 5.58 14.07 -4.17
N SER A 66 6.66 14.40 -3.47
CA SER A 66 6.78 14.10 -2.04
C SER A 66 5.83 14.98 -1.23
N GLU A 67 5.61 16.24 -1.62
CA GLU A 67 4.64 17.14 -0.99
C GLU A 67 3.24 16.52 -0.93
N LYS A 68 2.69 16.07 -2.08
CA LYS A 68 1.35 15.43 -2.14
C LYS A 68 1.26 14.16 -1.28
N CYS A 69 2.33 13.37 -1.23
CA CYS A 69 2.38 12.19 -0.37
C CYS A 69 2.29 12.57 1.11
N PHE A 70 3.10 13.55 1.54
CA PHE A 70 3.13 14.00 2.93
C PHE A 70 1.85 14.75 3.34
N GLU A 71 1.19 15.51 2.47
CA GLU A 71 -0.13 16.10 2.72
C GLU A 71 -1.19 15.05 3.05
N LYS A 72 -1.21 13.96 2.26
CA LYS A 72 -2.13 12.84 2.51
C LYS A 72 -1.83 12.15 3.83
N LEU A 73 -0.55 11.95 4.14
CA LEU A 73 -0.12 11.33 5.38
C LEU A 73 -0.47 12.19 6.60
N ASP A 74 -0.27 13.50 6.51
CA ASP A 74 -0.66 14.50 7.50
C ASP A 74 -2.17 14.50 7.77
N SER A 75 -2.98 14.43 6.71
CA SER A 75 -4.43 14.25 6.83
C SER A 75 -4.80 12.95 7.56
N ASN A 76 -4.13 11.84 7.24
CA ASN A 76 -4.34 10.55 7.91
C ASN A 76 -3.92 10.61 9.38
N ASN A 77 -2.75 11.18 9.69
CA ASN A 77 -2.22 11.32 11.05
C ASN A 77 -3.23 12.06 11.94
N ARG A 78 -3.71 13.22 11.49
CA ARG A 78 -4.77 13.97 12.18
C ARG A 78 -6.06 13.18 12.35
N CYS A 79 -6.47 12.43 11.33
CA CYS A 79 -7.68 11.63 11.39
C CYS A 79 -7.57 10.52 12.46
N TYR A 80 -6.44 9.81 12.49
CA TYR A 80 -6.16 8.76 13.46
C TYR A 80 -6.04 9.32 14.88
N GLN A 81 -5.32 10.42 15.06
CA GLN A 81 -5.19 11.10 16.34
C GLN A 81 -6.54 11.50 16.90
N LYS A 82 -7.33 12.24 16.12
CA LYS A 82 -8.68 12.67 16.53
C LYS A 82 -9.58 11.48 16.89
N CYS A 83 -9.56 10.41 16.08
CA CYS A 83 -10.36 9.23 16.36
C CYS A 83 -9.89 8.49 17.63
N TYR A 84 -8.59 8.48 17.90
CA TYR A 84 -8.04 7.89 19.11
C TYR A 84 -8.43 8.71 20.36
N GLU A 85 -8.28 10.03 20.31
CA GLU A 85 -8.64 10.93 21.41
C GLU A 85 -10.16 10.90 21.73
N GLU A 86 -11.01 10.89 20.70
CA GLU A 86 -12.47 10.92 20.88
C GLU A 86 -13.07 9.55 21.24
N LYS A 87 -12.48 8.46 20.73
CA LYS A 87 -13.12 7.13 20.72
C LYS A 87 -12.21 5.99 21.19
N GLY A 88 -10.96 6.26 21.57
CA GLY A 88 -9.96 5.22 21.86
C GLY A 88 -9.63 4.35 20.65
N ARG A 89 -9.87 4.85 19.42
CA ARG A 89 -9.72 4.12 18.16
C ARG A 89 -8.75 4.83 17.22
N GLY A 90 -7.52 4.32 17.11
CA GLY A 90 -6.59 4.74 16.08
C GLY A 90 -6.78 4.00 14.76
N TYR A 91 -5.68 3.82 14.02
CA TYR A 91 -5.63 2.94 12.85
C TYR A 91 -6.06 1.51 13.23
N LEU A 92 -6.79 0.85 12.32
CA LEU A 92 -7.16 -0.55 12.42
C LEU A 92 -7.05 -1.25 11.06
N PRO A 93 -6.37 -2.41 10.97
CA PRO A 93 -6.35 -3.22 9.75
C PRO A 93 -7.74 -3.70 9.33
N ARG A 94 -7.91 -4.06 8.05
CA ARG A 94 -9.24 -4.45 7.50
C ARG A 94 -9.71 -5.85 7.92
N GLU A 95 -8.79 -6.80 8.09
CA GLU A 95 -9.12 -8.20 8.39
C GLU A 95 -9.08 -8.49 9.89
N SER A 96 -9.97 -9.37 10.37
CA SER A 96 -10.08 -9.70 11.79
C SER A 96 -8.82 -10.32 12.40
N GLU A 97 -8.16 -11.21 11.66
CA GLU A 97 -6.88 -11.82 12.09
C GLU A 97 -5.77 -10.78 12.23
N ASN A 98 -5.73 -9.83 11.30
CA ASN A 98 -4.77 -8.72 11.30
C ASN A 98 -5.04 -7.72 12.43
N ILE A 99 -6.32 -7.44 12.71
CA ILE A 99 -6.74 -6.61 13.86
C ILE A 99 -6.22 -7.21 15.16
N LYS A 100 -6.31 -8.54 15.32
CA LYS A 100 -5.82 -9.21 16.52
C LYS A 100 -4.30 -9.04 16.69
N LEU A 101 -3.52 -9.31 15.63
CA LEU A 101 -2.06 -9.13 15.65
C LEU A 101 -1.65 -7.68 15.95
N TYR A 102 -2.41 -6.72 15.40
CA TYR A 102 -2.20 -5.31 15.66
C TYR A 102 -2.48 -4.94 17.12
N ILE A 103 -3.62 -5.37 17.67
CA ILE A 103 -3.97 -5.12 19.08
C ILE A 103 -2.91 -5.72 20.01
N GLU A 104 -2.51 -6.97 19.79
CA GLU A 104 -1.46 -7.64 20.59
C GLU A 104 -0.14 -6.86 20.57
N PHE A 105 0.25 -6.33 19.41
CA PHE A 105 1.44 -5.49 19.28
C PHE A 105 1.28 -4.16 20.04
N MET A 106 0.16 -3.48 19.89
CA MET A 106 -0.10 -2.20 20.54
C MET A 106 -0.17 -2.33 22.07
N GLU A 107 -0.79 -3.39 22.58
CA GLU A 107 -0.81 -3.75 24.00
C GLU A 107 0.60 -4.03 24.52
N SER A 108 1.46 -4.68 23.73
CA SER A 108 2.86 -4.92 24.12
C SER A 108 3.67 -3.64 24.31
N MET A 109 3.27 -2.54 23.65
CA MET A 109 3.86 -1.21 23.81
C MET A 109 3.14 -0.37 24.88
N GLY A 110 2.12 -0.92 25.55
CA GLY A 110 1.38 -0.25 26.62
C GLY A 110 0.19 0.60 26.16
N TYR A 111 -0.25 0.47 24.91
CA TYR A 111 -1.43 1.16 24.41
C TYR A 111 -2.70 0.31 24.57
N GLU A 112 -3.79 0.94 24.99
CA GLU A 112 -5.12 0.31 25.07
C GLU A 112 -5.97 0.73 23.86
N ILE A 113 -6.32 -0.23 23.01
CA ILE A 113 -7.12 0.05 21.80
C ILE A 113 -8.54 -0.50 21.97
N GLN A 114 -9.53 0.39 21.92
CA GLN A 114 -10.93 -0.03 21.94
C GLN A 114 -11.28 -0.72 20.63
N SER A 115 -11.42 -2.05 20.67
CA SER A 115 -11.80 -2.83 19.49
C SER A 115 -13.15 -2.38 18.92
N VAL A 116 -13.30 -2.49 17.59
CA VAL A 116 -14.59 -2.29 16.93
C VAL A 116 -15.55 -3.35 17.46
N PRO A 117 -16.80 -3.00 17.85
CA PRO A 117 -17.80 -4.03 18.15
C PRO A 117 -17.86 -4.98 16.97
N GLN A 118 -17.59 -6.27 17.21
CA GLN A 118 -17.73 -7.30 16.18
C GLN A 118 -19.10 -7.12 15.55
N ARG A 119 -19.15 -6.72 14.28
CA ARG A 119 -20.39 -6.85 13.52
C ARG A 119 -20.75 -8.32 13.62
N GLU A 120 -21.94 -8.63 14.11
CA GLU A 120 -22.50 -9.98 13.98
C GLU A 120 -22.26 -10.39 12.54
N SER A 121 -21.49 -11.47 12.37
CA SER A 121 -21.06 -11.93 11.07
C SER A 121 -22.31 -12.11 10.22
N LEU A 122 -22.42 -11.36 9.12
CA LEU A 122 -23.32 -11.72 8.04
C LEU A 122 -23.04 -13.19 7.69
N GLN A 123 -24.10 -13.93 7.38
CA GLN A 123 -24.01 -15.35 7.06
C GLN A 123 -22.94 -15.54 5.97
N ASP A 124 -21.84 -16.18 6.36
CA ASP A 124 -20.67 -16.32 5.51
C ASP A 124 -20.95 -17.38 4.45
N ASN A 125 -21.43 -16.92 3.28
CA ASN A 125 -21.72 -17.78 2.15
C ASN A 125 -20.45 -18.16 1.34
N ARG A 126 -19.25 -17.87 1.84
CA ARG A 126 -18.00 -18.30 1.21
C ARG A 126 -17.83 -19.82 1.38
N PRO A 127 -17.24 -20.52 0.41
CA PRO A 127 -16.86 -21.91 0.58
C PRO A 127 -15.96 -22.08 1.82
N PRO A 128 -16.05 -23.22 2.53
CA PRO A 128 -15.25 -23.45 3.73
C PRO A 128 -13.76 -23.31 3.40
N LYS A 129 -13.02 -22.63 4.27
CA LYS A 129 -11.55 -22.56 4.17
C LYS A 129 -11.00 -23.99 4.07
N ILE A 130 -10.22 -24.25 3.03
CA ILE A 130 -9.47 -25.50 2.88
C ILE A 130 -8.54 -25.61 4.10
N LYS A 131 -8.42 -26.80 4.72
CA LYS A 131 -7.45 -26.97 5.80
C LYS A 131 -6.04 -26.87 5.22
N LYS A 132 -5.08 -26.38 6.01
CA LYS A 132 -3.69 -26.23 5.55
C LYS A 132 -3.11 -27.55 5.03
N GLU A 133 -3.49 -28.67 5.64
CA GLU A 133 -3.10 -30.02 5.21
C GLU A 133 -3.66 -30.42 3.83
N ASP A 134 -4.80 -29.84 3.45
CA ASP A 134 -5.52 -30.10 2.20
C ASP A 134 -5.15 -29.07 1.11
N TYR A 135 -4.22 -28.16 1.39
CA TYR A 135 -3.72 -27.26 0.36
C TYR A 135 -3.08 -28.09 -0.76
N PRO A 136 -3.32 -27.74 -2.04
CA PRO A 136 -2.54 -28.32 -3.11
C PRO A 136 -1.07 -28.10 -2.77
N LYS A 137 -0.26 -29.15 -2.89
CA LYS A 137 1.17 -29.03 -2.67
C LYS A 137 1.68 -27.91 -3.57
N THR A 138 2.35 -26.94 -2.97
CA THR A 138 3.06 -25.91 -3.72
C THR A 138 4.24 -26.60 -4.39
N ASP A 139 4.03 -27.06 -5.62
CA ASP A 139 5.11 -27.64 -6.45
C ASP A 139 6.13 -26.56 -6.89
N PHE A 140 5.83 -25.28 -6.62
CA PHE A 140 6.65 -24.14 -6.97
C PHE A 140 6.95 -23.30 -5.72
N VAL A 141 8.18 -23.40 -5.23
CA VAL A 141 8.80 -22.36 -4.42
C VAL A 141 9.61 -21.51 -5.39
N ASP A 142 9.01 -20.44 -5.89
CA ASP A 142 9.73 -19.48 -6.74
C ASP A 142 10.47 -18.49 -5.82
N VAL A 143 11.58 -18.94 -5.24
CA VAL A 143 12.57 -18.00 -4.70
C VAL A 143 13.27 -17.42 -5.92
N PRO A 144 13.19 -16.09 -6.17
CA PRO A 144 13.92 -15.48 -7.27
C PRO A 144 15.39 -15.86 -7.14
N LYS A 145 15.94 -16.52 -8.16
CA LYS A 145 17.36 -16.95 -8.16
C LYS A 145 18.33 -15.76 -8.28
N SER A 146 17.79 -14.56 -8.46
CA SER A 146 18.49 -13.30 -8.68
C SER A 146 17.66 -12.15 -8.16
N ASP A 147 18.32 -11.04 -7.78
CA ASP A 147 17.69 -9.76 -7.46
C ASP A 147 17.23 -9.00 -8.71
N THR A 148 16.86 -9.75 -9.75
CA THR A 148 16.30 -9.25 -11.01
C THR A 148 14.82 -9.57 -11.07
N PHE A 149 13.99 -8.54 -11.22
CA PHE A 149 12.54 -8.66 -11.30
C PHE A 149 11.97 -7.58 -12.23
N VAL A 150 10.68 -7.68 -12.53
CA VAL A 150 9.94 -6.67 -13.29
C VAL A 150 8.94 -6.02 -12.37
N VAL A 151 8.94 -4.69 -12.34
CA VAL A 151 7.87 -3.89 -11.72
C VAL A 151 6.93 -3.49 -12.84
N TYR A 152 5.64 -3.66 -12.65
CA TYR A 152 4.62 -3.22 -13.60
C TYR A 152 3.54 -2.43 -12.90
N ASP A 153 2.92 -1.53 -13.66
CA ASP A 153 1.79 -0.71 -13.25
C ASP A 153 0.70 -0.75 -14.32
N LEU A 154 -0.56 -0.54 -13.90
CA LEU A 154 -1.73 -0.66 -14.77
C LEU A 154 -2.60 0.57 -14.64
N GLU A 155 -3.03 1.09 -15.78
CA GLU A 155 -4.10 2.07 -15.84
C GLU A 155 -5.40 1.40 -16.25
N THR A 156 -6.52 1.91 -15.73
CA THR A 156 -7.84 1.30 -15.91
C THR A 156 -8.89 2.32 -16.29
N THR A 157 -10.02 1.87 -16.84
CA THR A 157 -11.18 2.75 -17.11
C THR A 157 -11.82 3.31 -15.84
N GLY A 158 -11.41 2.85 -14.64
CA GLY A 158 -11.85 3.36 -13.34
C GLY A 158 -11.53 2.47 -12.14
N LEU A 159 -11.93 2.92 -10.95
CA LEU A 159 -11.37 2.43 -9.67
C LEU A 159 -11.99 1.12 -9.12
N ASN A 160 -12.95 0.53 -9.83
CA ASN A 160 -13.62 -0.70 -9.38
C ASN A 160 -13.33 -1.87 -10.33
N SER A 161 -12.54 -2.83 -9.87
CA SER A 161 -12.10 -4.02 -10.62
C SER A 161 -13.24 -4.95 -11.10
N GLU A 162 -14.45 -4.86 -10.53
CA GLU A 162 -15.59 -5.64 -10.99
C GLU A 162 -16.16 -5.12 -12.32
N PHE A 163 -16.01 -3.83 -12.59
CA PHE A 163 -16.67 -3.15 -13.73
C PHE A 163 -15.70 -2.50 -14.72
N HIS A 164 -14.47 -2.19 -14.29
CA HIS A 164 -13.49 -1.48 -15.10
C HIS A 164 -12.46 -2.44 -15.68
N ALA A 165 -11.86 -2.01 -16.79
CA ALA A 165 -10.90 -2.81 -17.55
C ALA A 165 -9.57 -2.09 -17.65
N VAL A 166 -8.49 -2.85 -17.85
CA VAL A 166 -7.14 -2.32 -18.06
C VAL A 166 -7.08 -1.63 -19.43
N ILE A 167 -6.48 -0.44 -19.46
CA ILE A 167 -6.29 0.38 -20.67
C ILE A 167 -4.82 0.68 -20.97
N GLN A 168 -3.92 0.44 -20.01
CA GLN A 168 -2.48 0.54 -20.20
C GLN A 168 -1.76 -0.47 -19.32
N ILE A 169 -0.60 -0.93 -19.78
CA ILE A 169 0.40 -1.59 -18.96
C ILE A 169 1.75 -0.91 -19.15
N GLY A 170 2.36 -0.51 -18.04
CA GLY A 170 3.76 -0.07 -17.96
C GLY A 170 4.58 -1.13 -17.22
N ALA A 171 5.82 -1.37 -17.64
CA ALA A 171 6.72 -2.27 -16.94
C ALA A 171 8.18 -1.85 -17.10
N VAL A 172 8.96 -2.04 -16.05
CA VAL A 172 10.41 -1.81 -16.05
C VAL A 172 11.13 -3.01 -15.43
N LYS A 173 12.27 -3.35 -16.00
CA LYS A 173 13.16 -4.35 -15.40
C LYS A 173 14.02 -3.71 -14.33
N VAL A 174 14.13 -4.35 -13.18
CA VAL A 174 15.05 -3.99 -12.10
C VAL A 174 16.12 -5.08 -12.02
N VAL A 175 17.39 -4.68 -12.00
CA VAL A 175 18.55 -5.56 -11.85
C VAL A 175 19.38 -5.06 -10.68
N ASP A 176 19.58 -5.91 -9.67
CA ASP A 176 20.37 -5.60 -8.46
C ASP A 176 19.91 -4.31 -7.76
N GLY A 177 18.59 -4.09 -7.73
CA GLY A 177 17.96 -2.92 -7.11
C GLY A 177 18.01 -1.63 -7.94
N VAL A 178 18.52 -1.67 -9.17
CA VAL A 178 18.59 -0.52 -10.10
C VAL A 178 17.67 -0.76 -11.30
N VAL A 179 16.92 0.26 -11.71
CA VAL A 179 16.09 0.20 -12.92
C VAL A 179 16.98 0.14 -14.16
N ASP A 180 16.76 -0.86 -15.02
CA ASP A 180 17.38 -0.96 -16.33
C ASP A 180 16.54 -0.18 -17.35
N GLU A 181 16.89 1.09 -17.54
CA GLU A 181 16.23 2.03 -18.45
C GLU A 181 16.20 1.55 -19.92
N SER A 182 17.05 0.59 -20.29
CA SER A 182 17.05 0.00 -21.64
C SER A 182 15.99 -1.09 -21.81
N GLN A 183 15.30 -1.49 -20.73
CA GLN A 183 14.35 -2.58 -20.66
C GLN A 183 13.02 -2.11 -20.05
N THR A 184 12.42 -1.12 -20.70
CA THR A 184 11.09 -0.58 -20.41
C THR A 184 10.06 -1.13 -21.41
N PHE A 185 8.83 -1.22 -20.97
CA PHE A 185 7.68 -1.60 -21.79
C PHE A 185 6.51 -0.72 -21.41
N GLU A 186 5.84 -0.15 -22.40
CA GLU A 186 4.65 0.66 -22.20
C GLU A 186 3.72 0.44 -23.39
N GLU A 187 2.48 0.05 -23.10
CA GLU A 187 1.51 -0.22 -24.14
C GLU A 187 0.09 0.16 -23.69
N LEU A 188 -0.59 0.97 -24.52
CA LEU A 188 -2.04 1.14 -24.44
C LEU A 188 -2.75 -0.08 -25.03
N VAL A 189 -3.85 -0.47 -24.39
CA VAL A 189 -4.68 -1.60 -24.83
C VAL A 189 -6.16 -1.22 -24.88
N ASN A 190 -6.88 -1.81 -25.82
CA ASN A 190 -8.33 -1.65 -25.97
C ASN A 190 -9.04 -2.92 -25.49
N PRO A 191 -9.62 -2.92 -24.27
CA PRO A 191 -10.37 -4.06 -23.74
C PRO A 191 -11.75 -4.11 -24.41
N LYS A 192 -11.85 -4.78 -25.56
CA LYS A 192 -13.07 -4.81 -26.42
C LYS A 192 -14.37 -5.16 -25.71
N TYR A 193 -14.28 -5.97 -24.65
CA TYR A 193 -15.43 -6.43 -23.89
C TYR A 193 -15.95 -5.35 -22.92
N SER A 194 -15.14 -4.34 -22.60
CA SER A 194 -15.52 -3.24 -21.74
C SER A 194 -16.55 -2.36 -22.46
N LYS A 195 -17.70 -2.17 -21.81
CA LYS A 195 -18.69 -1.15 -22.21
C LYS A 195 -18.48 0.17 -21.47
N VAL A 196 -17.50 0.21 -20.57
CA VAL A 196 -17.19 1.37 -19.74
C VAL A 196 -16.12 2.19 -20.44
N SER A 197 -16.49 3.41 -20.84
CA SER A 197 -15.57 4.40 -21.40
C SER A 197 -14.66 5.00 -20.33
N VAL A 198 -13.53 5.54 -20.74
CA VAL A 198 -12.68 6.31 -19.83
C VAL A 198 -13.40 7.62 -19.47
N SER A 199 -13.70 7.83 -18.19
CA SER A 199 -14.37 9.05 -17.71
C SER A 199 -13.39 10.21 -17.54
N ASP A 200 -13.87 11.46 -17.59
CA ASP A 200 -13.02 12.65 -17.42
C ASP A 200 -12.19 12.65 -16.13
N ASN A 201 -12.73 12.08 -15.05
CA ASN A 201 -11.99 11.98 -13.79
C ASN A 201 -10.83 10.98 -13.90
N ILE A 202 -11.02 9.89 -14.64
CA ILE A 202 -9.96 8.92 -14.89
C ILE A 202 -8.95 9.51 -15.87
N THR A 203 -9.40 10.17 -16.94
CA THR A 203 -8.51 10.91 -17.85
C THR A 203 -7.64 11.93 -17.10
N LYS A 204 -8.17 12.61 -16.07
CA LYS A 204 -7.38 13.53 -15.23
C LYS A 204 -6.32 12.82 -14.37
N ILE A 205 -6.57 11.58 -13.98
CA ILE A 205 -5.68 10.78 -13.14
C ILE A 205 -4.59 10.14 -14.00
N THR A 206 -4.97 9.54 -15.12
CA THR A 206 -4.11 8.69 -15.94
C THR A 206 -3.51 9.42 -17.15
N GLY A 207 -4.10 10.55 -17.55
CA GLY A 207 -3.75 11.26 -18.78
C GLY A 207 -4.30 10.61 -20.06
N ILE A 208 -4.94 9.45 -19.96
CA ILE A 208 -5.37 8.65 -21.12
C ILE A 208 -6.81 8.97 -21.48
N THR A 209 -7.05 9.30 -22.74
CA THR A 209 -8.39 9.57 -23.27
C THR A 209 -9.07 8.32 -23.83
N ASP A 210 -10.40 8.31 -23.82
CA ASP A 210 -11.20 7.22 -24.39
C ASP A 210 -10.89 6.98 -25.89
N GLU A 211 -10.52 8.03 -26.62
CA GLU A 211 -10.14 7.94 -28.04
C GLU A 211 -8.77 7.27 -28.24
N GLU A 212 -7.78 7.53 -27.37
CA GLU A 212 -6.50 6.82 -27.40
C GLU A 212 -6.68 5.33 -27.16
N VAL A 213 -7.53 4.98 -26.18
CA VAL A 213 -7.89 3.58 -25.88
C VAL A 213 -8.58 2.92 -27.08
N LYS A 214 -9.52 3.59 -27.75
CA LYS A 214 -10.20 3.03 -28.93
C LYS A 214 -9.23 2.67 -30.06
N ASN A 215 -8.20 3.48 -30.25
CA ASN A 215 -7.20 3.31 -31.31
C ASN A 215 -6.06 2.35 -30.93
N ALA A 216 -5.99 1.92 -29.67
CA ALA A 216 -4.98 1.02 -29.16
C ALA A 216 -5.14 -0.44 -29.64
N ARG A 217 -4.11 -1.26 -29.40
CA ARG A 217 -4.15 -2.69 -29.74
C ARG A 217 -5.30 -3.37 -28.99
N GLN A 218 -6.09 -4.13 -29.72
CA GLN A 218 -7.24 -4.83 -29.16
C GLN A 218 -6.80 -6.11 -28.45
N VAL A 219 -7.29 -6.29 -27.22
CA VAL A 219 -7.06 -7.45 -26.36
C VAL A 219 -8.38 -8.07 -25.90
#